data_AF-A0A2E7NDM4-F1
#
_entry.id   AF-A0A2E7NDM4-F1
#
_cell.length_a   1.000
_cell.length_b   1.000
_cell.length_c   1.000
_cell.angle_alpha   90.00
_cell.angle_beta   90.00
_cell.angle_gamma   90.00
#
_symmetry.space_group_name_H-M   'P 1'
#
loop_
_entity.id
_entity.type
_entity.pdbx_description
1 polymer ?
#
loop_
_entity_poly.entity_id
_entity_poly.type
_entity_poly.pdbx_seq_one_letter_code
_entity_poly.pdbx_strand_id
1 'polypeptide(L)'
;MSGLTTTGATIFKDFSLYSEGLFFWRSMTQWLGGMGVIALFIAILPALAIAGRQLFFAEAPGPDEERLTPRIRGTALRLWGLYVALTGVEITMLWWFEMPLFDAFCNAFTTMSAGGFSPNSGSIAGYGNHAAEWVLIGFIFIAGANYLLWYQLFRGKSLSLAVFKFRIPDPRPLLRDEEFRVYVVVVLAASLLLGGFLHQFSQAPSQAYLEGAPGDAVLNQANIETIARQSIFQVLTIVTTAGFATDDFNLWNDSSKMVLLVLMFLGGCAGSAAGGPKLIRLWLVAKFTYVELFKVLHPHGVRPVCLGKRVVSTDVMQSIMAFFLMYLVIFSSSVVVLVGFGVYEDAKIDMMTGITASIATLGNIGPGFGKVGPMDTYAEFNSFSKWVLFVNMWVGRLEVMAVLIFLQPGVWRGAHWRRFAYQTEEVA
;
A
#
# COMPACT_ATOMS: atom_id res chain seq x y z
N MET A 1 -11.87 10.00 6.96
CA MET A 1 -11.07 8.77 7.10
C MET A 1 -10.23 8.48 5.90
N SER A 2 -10.81 8.30 4.71
CA SER A 2 -10.09 7.93 3.48
C SER A 2 -8.77 8.68 3.24
N GLY A 3 -8.72 10.00 3.51
CA GLY A 3 -7.45 10.76 3.50
C GLY A 3 -6.43 10.28 4.54
N LEU A 4 -6.79 10.29 5.83
CA LEU A 4 -5.91 9.86 6.93
C LEU A 4 -5.46 8.39 6.83
N THR A 5 -6.31 7.51 6.30
CA THR A 5 -6.00 6.09 6.11
C THR A 5 -5.32 5.80 4.79
N THR A 6 -4.98 6.83 4.01
CA THR A 6 -4.39 6.73 2.66
C THR A 6 -5.14 5.75 1.77
N THR A 7 -6.48 5.76 1.82
CA THR A 7 -7.31 4.84 1.03
C THR A 7 -7.60 5.40 -0.36
N GLY A 8 -7.86 6.70 -0.52
CA GLY A 8 -8.14 7.26 -1.85
C GLY A 8 -9.59 7.18 -2.34
N ALA A 9 -10.49 6.55 -1.58
CA ALA A 9 -11.93 6.56 -1.87
C ALA A 9 -12.53 7.97 -1.67
N THR A 10 -13.20 8.50 -2.69
CA THR A 10 -13.82 9.84 -2.69
C THR A 10 -15.35 9.78 -2.72
N ILE A 11 -16.00 10.78 -2.11
CA ILE A 11 -17.45 11.01 -2.20
C ILE A 11 -17.78 12.28 -3.00
N PHE A 12 -16.77 12.93 -3.58
CA PHE A 12 -16.98 14.14 -4.40
C PHE A 12 -17.42 13.71 -5.79
N LYS A 13 -18.57 14.21 -6.23
CA LYS A 13 -19.12 13.96 -7.57
C LYS A 13 -18.57 14.97 -8.58
N ASP A 14 -18.75 16.25 -8.27
CA ASP A 14 -18.28 17.36 -9.09
C ASP A 14 -17.15 18.08 -8.37
N PHE A 15 -15.98 18.07 -9.00
CA PHE A 15 -14.77 18.67 -8.44
C PHE A 15 -14.76 20.18 -8.59
N SER A 16 -15.54 20.75 -9.53
CA SER A 16 -15.61 22.19 -9.78
C SER A 16 -16.26 22.98 -8.63
N LEU A 17 -17.03 22.30 -7.77
CA LEU A 17 -17.71 22.90 -6.62
C LEU A 17 -16.79 23.21 -5.44
N TYR A 18 -15.56 22.71 -5.45
CA TYR A 18 -14.66 22.74 -4.31
C TYR A 18 -13.44 23.62 -4.58
N SER A 19 -12.95 24.29 -3.55
CA SER A 19 -11.76 25.14 -3.64
C SER A 19 -10.46 24.35 -3.64
N GLU A 20 -9.41 24.92 -4.20
CA GLU A 20 -8.04 24.40 -4.15
C GLU A 20 -7.59 24.09 -2.71
N GLY A 21 -7.99 24.92 -1.73
CA GLY A 21 -7.68 24.67 -0.32
C GLY A 21 -8.21 23.33 0.20
N LEU A 22 -9.38 22.88 -0.29
CA LEU A 22 -9.94 21.58 0.09
C LEU A 22 -9.19 20.42 -0.57
N PHE A 23 -8.80 20.56 -1.84
CA PHE A 23 -7.98 19.56 -2.52
C PHE A 23 -6.60 19.43 -1.88
N PHE A 24 -5.97 20.56 -1.52
CA PHE A 24 -4.72 20.57 -0.78
C PHE A 24 -4.87 19.86 0.58
N TRP A 25 -5.94 20.15 1.33
CA TRP A 25 -6.22 19.47 2.59
C TRP A 25 -6.36 17.96 2.41
N ARG A 26 -7.10 17.52 1.39
CA ARG A 26 -7.25 16.09 1.06
C ARG A 26 -5.89 15.44 0.82
N SER A 27 -5.05 16.02 -0.03
CA SER A 27 -3.71 15.50 -0.31
C SER A 27 -2.79 15.53 0.91
N MET A 28 -2.82 16.62 1.69
CA MET A 28 -2.03 16.77 2.91
C MET A 28 -2.40 15.71 3.97
N THR A 29 -3.69 15.40 4.14
CA THR A 29 -4.09 14.34 5.09
C THR A 29 -3.59 12.96 4.69
N GLN A 30 -3.49 12.67 3.39
CA GLN A 30 -2.86 11.44 2.91
C GLN A 30 -1.35 11.43 3.18
N TRP A 31 -0.67 12.53 2.89
CA TRP A 31 0.76 12.68 3.18
C TRP A 31 1.09 12.48 4.67
N LEU A 32 0.29 13.07 5.56
CA LEU A 32 0.40 12.86 7.00
C LEU A 32 0.06 11.42 7.41
N GLY A 33 -0.95 10.79 6.78
CA GLY A 33 -1.30 9.38 7.00
C GLY A 33 -0.21 8.40 6.54
N GLY A 34 0.49 8.71 5.45
CA GLY A 34 1.64 7.97 4.95
C GLY A 34 2.81 8.01 5.92
N MET A 35 3.17 9.21 6.38
CA MET A 35 4.14 9.41 7.45
C MET A 35 3.74 8.67 8.74
N GLY A 36 2.45 8.75 9.11
CA GLY A 36 1.90 8.15 10.32
C GLY A 36 2.19 6.65 10.40
N VAL A 37 2.03 5.90 9.29
CA VAL A 37 2.35 4.47 9.26
C VAL A 37 3.84 4.20 9.33
N ILE A 38 4.68 4.99 8.66
CA ILE A 38 6.13 4.82 8.75
C ILE A 38 6.60 5.04 10.20
N ALA A 39 6.10 6.09 10.87
CA ALA A 39 6.41 6.39 12.26
C ALA A 39 5.84 5.34 13.23
N LEU A 40 4.59 4.92 13.02
CA LEU A 40 3.93 3.87 13.80
C LEU A 40 4.68 2.54 13.69
N PHE A 41 5.08 2.16 12.48
CA PHE A 41 5.87 0.96 12.24
C PHE A 41 7.18 1.02 13.02
N ILE A 42 7.93 2.11 12.97
CA ILE A 42 9.20 2.24 13.73
C ILE A 42 8.97 2.23 15.24
N ALA A 43 7.91 2.88 15.73
CA ALA A 43 7.61 3.02 17.15
C ALA A 43 7.05 1.73 17.76
N ILE A 44 6.20 1.01 17.01
CA ILE A 44 5.47 -0.16 17.48
C ILE A 44 6.18 -1.48 17.13
N LEU A 45 6.96 -1.57 16.04
CA LEU A 45 7.66 -2.80 15.65
C LEU A 45 8.47 -3.46 16.81
N PRO A 46 9.18 -2.72 17.68
CA PRO A 46 9.87 -3.31 18.84
C PRO A 46 8.91 -3.94 19.86
N ALA A 47 7.68 -3.42 19.96
CA ALA A 47 6.63 -3.88 20.87
C ALA A 47 5.71 -4.94 20.22
N LEU A 48 5.53 -4.98 18.90
CA LEU A 48 4.83 -6.08 18.22
C LEU A 48 5.73 -7.30 18.02
N ALA A 49 7.05 -7.11 18.01
CA ALA A 49 8.04 -8.18 18.12
C ALA A 49 8.11 -8.83 19.52
N ILE A 50 7.03 -8.75 20.33
CA ILE A 50 6.90 -9.46 21.61
C ILE A 50 6.90 -10.99 21.42
N ALA A 51 6.71 -11.51 20.19
CA ALA A 51 6.97 -12.92 19.85
C ALA A 51 8.43 -13.25 19.46
N GLY A 52 9.36 -12.27 19.53
CA GLY A 52 10.73 -12.42 19.03
C GLY A 52 11.79 -11.59 19.75
N ARG A 53 11.48 -11.08 20.96
CA ARG A 53 12.38 -10.23 21.77
C ARG A 53 13.77 -10.84 22.02
N GLN A 54 13.91 -12.16 21.86
CA GLN A 54 15.18 -12.88 21.99
C GLN A 54 16.10 -12.77 20.76
N LEU A 55 15.59 -12.42 19.57
CA LEU A 55 16.38 -12.39 18.34
C LEU A 55 17.11 -11.05 18.09
N PHE A 56 16.68 -9.96 18.76
CA PHE A 56 17.27 -8.63 18.53
C PHE A 56 18.43 -8.28 19.47
N PHE A 57 18.61 -9.02 20.57
CA PHE A 57 19.62 -8.74 21.60
C PHE A 57 20.74 -9.78 21.71
N ALA A 58 20.76 -10.81 20.87
CA ALA A 58 21.73 -11.90 20.98
C ALA A 58 23.14 -11.58 20.44
N GLU A 59 23.41 -10.36 19.98
CA GLU A 59 24.67 -10.00 19.29
C GLU A 59 25.55 -8.95 20.02
N ALA A 60 25.30 -8.63 21.29
CA ALA A 60 26.19 -7.76 22.06
C ALA A 60 26.63 -8.42 23.38
N PRO A 61 27.90 -8.85 23.51
CA PRO A 61 28.48 -9.20 24.80
C PRO A 61 28.92 -7.92 25.51
N GLY A 62 28.23 -7.53 26.57
CA GLY A 62 28.64 -6.41 27.43
C GLY A 62 27.59 -6.03 28.47
N PRO A 63 27.97 -5.74 29.73
CA PRO A 63 27.04 -5.31 30.76
C PRO A 63 26.79 -3.81 30.62
N ASP A 64 25.87 -3.44 29.73
CA ASP A 64 25.28 -2.11 29.74
C ASP A 64 23.79 -2.25 29.40
N GLU A 65 22.93 -2.04 30.39
CA GLU A 65 21.53 -1.69 30.17
C GLU A 65 21.46 -0.28 29.55
N GLU A 66 21.89 -0.13 28.30
CA GLU A 66 21.65 1.10 27.55
C GLU A 66 20.15 1.17 27.21
N ARG A 67 19.45 2.00 27.98
CA ARG A 67 18.06 2.42 27.77
C ARG A 67 17.72 2.53 26.28
N LEU A 68 16.69 1.81 25.88
CA LEU A 68 16.12 1.65 24.53
C LEU A 68 15.64 2.93 23.80
N THR A 69 15.98 4.13 24.25
CA THR A 69 15.26 5.37 23.89
C THR A 69 15.94 6.38 22.95
N PRO A 70 17.28 6.46 22.74
CA PRO A 70 17.84 7.55 21.90
C PRO A 70 17.89 7.25 20.39
N ARG A 71 17.84 5.98 19.95
CA ARG A 71 18.04 5.61 18.52
C ARG A 71 16.77 5.59 17.67
N ILE A 72 15.59 5.42 18.30
CA ILE A 72 14.29 5.34 17.61
C ILE A 72 13.92 6.70 17.01
N ARG A 73 14.01 7.77 17.83
CA ARG A 73 13.77 9.15 17.37
C ARG A 73 14.70 9.55 16.22
N GLY A 74 15.98 9.20 16.32
CA GLY A 74 16.96 9.50 15.28
C GLY A 74 16.68 8.76 13.97
N THR A 75 16.20 7.52 14.02
CA THR A 75 15.83 6.76 12.80
C THR A 75 14.55 7.30 12.18
N ALA A 76 13.54 7.61 13.00
CA ALA A 76 12.29 8.21 12.55
C ALA A 76 12.52 9.57 11.87
N LEU A 77 13.34 10.46 12.44
CA LEU A 77 13.68 11.75 11.83
C LEU A 77 14.38 11.62 10.48
N ARG A 78 15.24 10.60 10.31
CA ARG A 78 15.95 10.36 9.05
C ARG A 78 15.02 9.82 7.97
N LEU A 79 14.11 8.92 8.33
CA LEU A 79 13.10 8.40 7.40
C LEU A 79 12.09 9.49 7.04
N TRP A 80 11.75 10.37 7.98
CA TRP A 80 10.97 11.58 7.70
C TRP A 80 11.67 12.51 6.72
N GLY A 81 12.96 12.79 6.94
CA GLY A 81 13.77 13.58 6.00
C GLY A 81 13.82 12.97 4.59
N LEU A 82 13.93 11.64 4.49
CA LEU A 82 13.86 10.93 3.21
C LEU A 82 12.49 11.07 2.54
N TYR A 83 11.41 10.90 3.31
CA TYR A 83 10.03 11.03 2.81
C TYR A 83 9.75 12.42 2.24
N VAL A 84 10.13 13.48 2.97
CA VAL A 84 10.03 14.88 2.52
C VAL A 84 10.90 15.12 1.29
N ALA A 85 12.14 14.61 1.27
CA ALA A 85 13.05 14.79 0.15
C ALA A 85 12.53 14.13 -1.13
N LEU A 86 12.07 12.88 -1.06
CA LEU A 86 11.48 12.17 -2.20
C LEU A 86 10.23 12.88 -2.71
N THR A 87 9.37 13.35 -1.80
CA THR A 87 8.19 14.15 -2.17
C THR A 87 8.61 15.43 -2.93
N GLY A 88 9.63 16.14 -2.44
CA GLY A 88 10.14 17.34 -3.10
C GLY A 88 10.70 17.06 -4.50
N VAL A 89 11.45 15.97 -4.66
CA VAL A 89 11.96 15.55 -5.98
C VAL A 89 10.81 15.24 -6.93
N GLU A 90 9.80 14.50 -6.47
CA GLU A 90 8.61 14.19 -7.29
C GLU A 90 7.89 15.45 -7.74
N ILE A 91 7.65 16.41 -6.84
CA ILE A 91 7.02 17.71 -7.18
C ILE A 91 7.81 18.42 -8.29
N THR A 92 9.14 18.48 -8.15
CA THR A 92 9.98 19.14 -9.16
C THR A 92 9.95 18.43 -10.50
N MET A 93 9.90 17.09 -10.52
CA MET A 93 9.82 16.32 -11.77
C MET A 93 8.46 16.48 -12.43
N LEU A 94 7.36 16.38 -11.68
CA LEU A 94 6.01 16.56 -12.23
C LEU A 94 5.81 17.97 -12.79
N TRP A 95 6.29 18.99 -12.08
CA TRP A 95 6.25 20.37 -12.57
C TRP A 95 7.12 20.57 -13.81
N TRP A 96 8.31 19.95 -13.86
CA TRP A 96 9.18 20.00 -15.04
C TRP A 96 8.50 19.41 -16.28
N PHE A 97 7.74 18.33 -16.11
CA PHE A 97 6.95 17.73 -17.18
C PHE A 97 5.58 18.41 -17.35
N GLU A 98 5.47 19.70 -17.07
CA GLU A 98 4.31 20.55 -17.40
C GLU A 98 3.01 20.23 -16.63
N MET A 99 3.08 19.49 -15.51
CA MET A 99 1.94 19.43 -14.58
C MET A 99 1.81 20.77 -13.84
N PRO A 100 0.60 21.35 -13.71
CA PRO A 100 0.40 22.56 -12.92
C PRO A 100 1.00 22.42 -11.52
N LEU A 101 1.66 23.46 -11.02
CA LEU A 101 2.43 23.37 -9.77
C LEU A 101 1.55 22.89 -8.59
N PHE A 102 0.33 23.41 -8.49
CA PHE A 102 -0.63 23.00 -7.46
C PHE A 102 -0.96 21.49 -7.53
N ASP A 103 -1.20 20.99 -8.74
CA ASP A 103 -1.50 19.57 -8.98
C ASP A 103 -0.27 18.70 -8.73
N ALA A 104 0.92 19.17 -9.08
CA ALA A 104 2.18 18.49 -8.79
C ALA A 104 2.39 18.32 -7.27
N PHE A 105 2.09 19.34 -6.46
CA PHE A 105 2.08 19.22 -4.99
C PHE A 105 1.07 18.18 -4.52
N CYS A 106 -0.17 18.29 -4.98
CA CYS A 106 -1.25 17.43 -4.53
C CYS A 106 -1.04 15.97 -4.91
N ASN A 107 -0.59 15.68 -6.14
CA ASN A 107 -0.32 14.33 -6.61
C ASN A 107 0.94 13.75 -5.95
N ALA A 108 2.03 14.51 -5.78
CA ALA A 108 3.22 13.98 -5.11
C ALA A 108 2.98 13.62 -3.63
N PHE A 109 2.15 14.41 -2.94
CA PHE A 109 1.74 14.12 -1.56
C PHE A 109 1.03 12.77 -1.46
N THR A 110 0.18 12.49 -2.43
CA THR A 110 -0.68 11.30 -2.44
C THR A 110 0.05 10.09 -3.03
N THR A 111 0.99 10.27 -3.96
CA THR A 111 1.92 9.23 -4.44
C THR A 111 2.82 8.70 -3.34
N MET A 112 3.57 9.57 -2.67
CA MET A 112 4.52 9.12 -1.64
C MET A 112 3.80 8.45 -0.45
N SER A 113 2.57 8.87 -0.16
CA SER A 113 1.73 8.24 0.86
C SER A 113 1.05 6.94 0.43
N ALA A 114 1.14 6.56 -0.85
CA ALA A 114 0.36 5.50 -1.46
C ALA A 114 -1.14 5.64 -1.17
N GLY A 115 -1.71 6.82 -1.49
CA GLY A 115 -3.09 7.17 -1.16
C GLY A 115 -3.99 7.55 -2.33
N GLY A 116 -3.48 8.10 -3.43
CA GLY A 116 -4.24 8.18 -4.69
C GLY A 116 -5.24 9.30 -4.89
N PHE A 117 -5.37 10.24 -3.96
CA PHE A 117 -6.18 11.42 -4.25
C PHE A 117 -5.51 12.28 -5.33
N SER A 118 -6.32 12.78 -6.27
CA SER A 118 -5.92 13.79 -7.24
C SER A 118 -6.88 14.98 -7.19
N PRO A 119 -6.43 16.21 -7.48
CA PRO A 119 -7.32 17.35 -7.74
C PRO A 119 -8.11 17.22 -9.05
N ASN A 120 -7.71 16.32 -9.94
CA ASN A 120 -8.43 16.04 -11.18
C ASN A 120 -9.42 14.89 -10.97
N SER A 121 -10.65 15.04 -11.45
CA SER A 121 -11.70 14.01 -11.35
C SER A 121 -11.36 12.75 -12.15
N GLY A 122 -10.62 12.89 -13.26
CA GLY A 122 -10.10 11.77 -14.05
C GLY A 122 -8.81 11.16 -13.49
N SER A 123 -8.48 11.43 -12.21
CA SER A 123 -7.20 11.02 -11.61
C SER A 123 -6.02 11.46 -12.49
N ILE A 124 -5.04 10.59 -12.74
CA ILE A 124 -3.88 10.88 -13.58
C ILE A 124 -4.24 10.88 -15.07
N ALA A 125 -5.25 10.10 -15.48
CA ALA A 125 -5.76 10.08 -16.84
C ALA A 125 -6.18 11.48 -17.33
N GLY A 126 -6.75 12.30 -16.43
CA GLY A 126 -7.24 13.63 -16.74
C GLY A 126 -6.18 14.65 -17.15
N TYR A 127 -4.88 14.36 -16.96
CA TYR A 127 -3.79 15.25 -17.42
C TYR A 127 -3.31 14.91 -18.83
N GLY A 128 -3.59 13.72 -19.36
CA GLY A 128 -3.17 13.32 -20.71
C GLY A 128 -1.66 13.38 -20.98
N ASN A 129 -0.84 13.22 -19.93
CA ASN A 129 0.59 13.47 -19.98
C ASN A 129 1.41 12.20 -19.69
N HIS A 130 1.92 11.58 -20.76
CA HIS A 130 2.68 10.35 -20.67
C HIS A 130 3.98 10.48 -19.86
N ALA A 131 4.63 11.65 -19.88
CA ALA A 131 5.86 11.86 -19.13
C ALA A 131 5.59 11.90 -17.62
N ALA A 132 4.50 12.54 -17.20
CA ALA A 132 4.05 12.54 -15.81
C ALA A 132 3.67 11.12 -15.33
N GLU A 133 3.02 10.31 -16.19
CA GLU A 133 2.72 8.91 -15.88
C GLU A 133 3.99 8.09 -15.59
N TRP A 134 5.05 8.25 -16.39
CA TRP A 134 6.33 7.57 -16.17
C TRP A 134 7.04 8.02 -14.89
N VAL A 135 6.96 9.31 -14.54
CA VAL A 135 7.46 9.80 -13.24
C VAL A 135 6.70 9.14 -12.11
N LEU A 136 5.36 9.13 -12.17
CA LEU A 136 4.51 8.52 -11.16
C LEU A 136 4.77 7.01 -11.04
N ILE A 137 4.95 6.28 -12.14
CA ILE A 137 5.36 4.86 -12.11
C ILE A 137 6.60 4.67 -11.23
N GLY A 138 7.63 5.51 -11.43
CA GLY A 138 8.86 5.45 -10.63
C GLY A 138 8.62 5.71 -9.15
N PHE A 139 7.86 6.76 -8.81
CA PHE A 139 7.62 7.15 -7.42
C PHE A 139 6.63 6.23 -6.70
N ILE A 140 5.60 5.70 -7.38
CA ILE A 140 4.70 4.67 -6.83
C ILE A 140 5.50 3.41 -6.48
N PHE A 141 6.40 2.97 -7.36
CA PHE A 141 7.28 1.84 -7.08
C PHE A 141 8.18 2.09 -5.86
N ILE A 142 8.73 3.31 -5.73
CA ILE A 142 9.52 3.71 -4.56
C ILE A 142 8.67 3.71 -3.29
N ALA A 143 7.47 4.30 -3.34
CA ALA A 143 6.56 4.43 -2.19
C ALA A 143 6.03 3.09 -1.68
N GLY A 144 5.87 2.10 -2.58
CA GLY A 144 5.47 0.73 -2.26
C GLY A 144 6.60 -0.16 -1.73
N ALA A 145 7.85 0.26 -1.85
CA ALA A 145 9.01 -0.43 -1.32
C ALA A 145 9.37 0.05 0.10
N ASN A 146 10.19 -0.73 0.81
CA ASN A 146 10.57 -0.44 2.20
C ASN A 146 11.46 0.83 2.29
N TYR A 147 10.99 1.88 2.98
CA TYR A 147 11.73 3.13 3.16
C TYR A 147 13.08 2.97 3.85
N LEU A 148 13.25 1.93 4.68
CA LEU A 148 14.54 1.63 5.29
C LEU A 148 15.59 1.20 4.25
N LEU A 149 15.18 0.49 3.19
CA LEU A 149 16.08 0.08 2.11
C LEU A 149 16.52 1.29 1.28
N TRP A 150 15.59 2.19 0.97
CA TRP A 150 15.91 3.47 0.32
C TRP A 150 16.87 4.31 1.14
N TYR A 151 16.66 4.40 2.46
CA TYR A 151 17.59 5.09 3.35
C TYR A 151 18.99 4.43 3.35
N GLN A 152 19.08 3.10 3.31
CA GLN A 152 20.36 2.39 3.23
C GLN A 152 21.09 2.62 1.90
N LEU A 153 20.35 2.67 0.79
CA LEU A 153 20.87 2.98 -0.54
C LEU A 153 21.63 4.32 -0.53
N PHE A 154 21.02 5.36 0.05
CA PHE A 154 21.62 6.69 0.19
C PHE A 154 22.64 6.79 1.32
N ARG A 155 22.94 5.71 2.05
CA ARG A 155 23.97 5.64 3.09
C ARG A 155 25.29 5.01 2.61
N GLY A 156 25.47 4.81 1.29
CA GLY A 156 26.70 4.29 0.66
C GLY A 156 27.99 5.08 0.96
N LYS A 157 29.13 4.72 0.37
CA LYS A 157 30.42 5.38 0.68
C LYS A 157 30.39 6.88 0.27
N SER A 158 30.74 7.77 1.20
CA SER A 158 30.86 9.21 0.94
C SER A 158 32.15 9.46 0.17
N LEU A 159 32.08 9.83 -1.11
CA LEU A 159 33.22 10.45 -1.78
C LEU A 159 33.26 11.92 -1.34
N SER A 160 34.28 12.28 -0.57
CA SER A 160 34.48 13.65 -0.14
C SER A 160 35.33 14.37 -1.18
N LEU A 161 34.71 15.18 -2.04
CA LEU A 161 35.41 16.25 -2.75
C LEU A 161 34.93 17.59 -2.16
N ALA A 162 35.87 18.50 -1.93
CA ALA A 162 35.85 19.56 -0.91
C ALA A 162 34.71 20.61 -0.94
N VAL A 163 33.68 20.48 -1.79
CA VAL A 163 32.56 21.44 -1.87
C VAL A 163 31.18 20.78 -2.08
N PHE A 164 31.11 19.55 -2.62
CA PHE A 164 29.86 18.79 -2.79
C PHE A 164 30.06 17.34 -2.36
N LYS A 165 29.37 16.90 -1.30
CA LYS A 165 29.31 15.47 -0.93
C LYS A 165 28.33 14.75 -1.86
N PHE A 166 28.83 14.24 -2.99
CA PHE A 166 28.08 13.27 -3.78
C PHE A 166 28.24 11.89 -3.17
N ARG A 167 27.12 11.25 -2.85
CA ARG A 167 27.08 9.93 -2.23
C ARG A 167 26.61 8.92 -3.27
N ILE A 168 27.49 8.00 -3.65
CA ILE A 168 27.14 6.97 -4.64
C ILE A 168 26.17 5.99 -3.96
N PRO A 169 25.00 5.72 -4.56
CA PRO A 169 24.07 4.73 -4.06
C PRO A 169 24.71 3.33 -4.08
N ASP A 170 24.64 2.58 -2.98
CA ASP A 170 25.04 1.16 -2.97
C ASP A 170 23.80 0.27 -3.17
N PRO A 171 23.62 -0.40 -4.34
CA PRO A 171 22.43 -1.20 -4.62
C PRO A 171 22.44 -2.58 -3.94
N ARG A 172 23.56 -2.99 -3.34
CA ARG A 172 23.72 -4.33 -2.74
C ARG A 172 22.66 -4.66 -1.68
N PRO A 173 22.25 -3.73 -0.78
CA PRO A 173 21.22 -4.01 0.21
C PRO A 173 19.85 -4.32 -0.43
N LEU A 174 19.47 -3.59 -1.48
CA LEU A 174 18.19 -3.82 -2.19
C LEU A 174 18.18 -5.19 -2.86
N LEU A 175 19.25 -5.54 -3.58
CA LEU A 175 19.32 -6.79 -4.33
C LEU A 175 19.45 -8.03 -3.43
N ARG A 176 19.96 -7.86 -2.20
CA ARG A 176 20.06 -8.95 -1.22
C ARG A 176 18.78 -9.17 -0.45
N ASP A 177 17.98 -8.12 -0.28
CA ASP A 177 16.71 -8.22 0.41
C ASP A 177 15.79 -9.19 -0.33
N GLU A 178 15.16 -10.08 0.43
CA GLU A 178 14.31 -11.11 -0.16
C GLU A 178 12.94 -10.54 -0.52
N GLU A 179 12.38 -9.67 0.32
CA GLU A 179 11.07 -9.07 0.10
C GLU A 179 11.07 -8.17 -1.14
N PHE A 180 12.09 -7.31 -1.27
CA PHE A 180 12.23 -6.42 -2.42
C PHE A 180 12.36 -7.19 -3.73
N ARG A 181 13.07 -8.32 -3.75
CA ARG A 181 13.15 -9.18 -4.94
C ARG A 181 11.80 -9.78 -5.31
N VAL A 182 11.05 -10.28 -4.32
CA VAL A 182 9.69 -10.80 -4.56
C VAL A 182 8.79 -9.68 -5.07
N TYR A 183 8.88 -8.48 -4.52
CA TYR A 183 8.14 -7.30 -4.97
C TYR A 183 8.40 -6.98 -6.45
N VAL A 184 9.67 -6.89 -6.85
CA VAL A 184 10.05 -6.66 -8.26
C VAL A 184 9.51 -7.77 -9.17
N VAL A 185 9.67 -9.04 -8.78
CA VAL A 185 9.20 -10.17 -9.58
C VAL A 185 7.68 -10.15 -9.75
N VAL A 186 6.95 -9.87 -8.67
CA VAL A 186 5.48 -9.81 -8.69
C VAL A 186 4.99 -8.66 -9.57
N VAL A 187 5.57 -7.46 -9.44
CA VAL A 187 5.22 -6.30 -10.27
C VAL A 187 5.49 -6.60 -11.75
N LEU A 188 6.68 -7.12 -12.08
CA LEU A 188 7.03 -7.43 -13.47
C LEU A 188 6.15 -8.54 -14.05
N ALA A 189 5.95 -9.63 -13.32
CA ALA A 189 5.11 -10.75 -13.77
C ALA A 189 3.65 -10.31 -13.98
N ALA A 190 3.09 -9.55 -13.04
CA ALA A 190 1.74 -9.03 -13.16
C ALA A 190 1.61 -8.02 -14.31
N SER A 191 2.60 -7.16 -14.53
CA SER A 191 2.59 -6.17 -15.63
C SER A 191 2.69 -6.85 -17.00
N LEU A 192 3.47 -7.93 -17.11
CA LEU A 192 3.55 -8.74 -18.32
C LEU A 192 2.25 -9.50 -18.58
N LEU A 193 1.64 -10.10 -17.54
CA LEU A 193 0.37 -10.80 -17.66
C LEU A 193 -0.76 -9.84 -18.06
N LEU A 194 -0.87 -8.70 -17.39
CA LEU A 194 -1.87 -7.68 -17.69
C LEU A 194 -1.64 -7.09 -19.09
N GLY A 195 -0.40 -6.73 -19.42
CA GLY A 195 -0.05 -6.24 -20.76
C GLY A 195 -0.35 -7.26 -21.86
N GLY A 196 -0.16 -8.56 -21.60
CA GLY A 196 -0.54 -9.63 -22.51
C GLY A 196 -2.05 -9.70 -22.76
N PHE A 197 -2.87 -9.62 -21.70
CA PHE A 197 -4.32 -9.59 -21.84
C PHE A 197 -4.85 -8.32 -22.52
N LEU A 198 -4.24 -7.16 -22.24
CA LEU A 198 -4.57 -5.91 -22.91
C LEU A 198 -4.19 -5.93 -24.39
N HIS A 199 -3.03 -6.48 -24.73
CA HIS A 199 -2.61 -6.66 -26.11
C HIS A 199 -3.56 -7.61 -26.88
N GLN A 200 -3.96 -8.73 -26.25
CA GLN A 200 -4.96 -9.61 -26.83
C GLN A 200 -6.30 -8.89 -27.05
N PHE A 201 -6.70 -8.05 -26.09
CA PHE A 201 -7.91 -7.25 -26.17
C PHE A 201 -7.84 -6.21 -27.31
N SER A 202 -6.70 -5.53 -27.48
CA SER A 202 -6.51 -4.55 -28.57
C SER A 202 -6.54 -5.16 -29.98
N GLN A 203 -6.31 -6.47 -30.11
CA GLN A 203 -6.32 -7.17 -31.40
C GLN A 203 -7.67 -7.81 -31.73
N ALA A 204 -8.65 -7.79 -30.81
CA ALA A 204 -9.94 -8.40 -31.04
C ALA A 204 -10.73 -7.63 -32.11
N PRO A 205 -11.26 -8.30 -33.16
CA PRO A 205 -11.98 -7.61 -34.22
C PRO A 205 -13.24 -6.92 -33.67
N SER A 206 -13.34 -5.64 -33.98
CA SER A 206 -14.37 -4.67 -33.62
C SER A 206 -15.77 -5.03 -34.16
N GLN A 207 -16.38 -6.12 -33.69
CA GLN A 207 -17.78 -6.43 -33.95
C GLN A 207 -18.64 -6.66 -32.70
N ALA A 208 -18.05 -6.79 -31.50
CA ALA A 208 -18.79 -7.16 -30.29
C ALA A 208 -19.27 -5.99 -29.41
N TYR A 209 -18.95 -4.72 -29.74
CA TYR A 209 -19.20 -3.59 -28.83
C TYR A 209 -19.74 -2.34 -29.57
N LEU A 210 -20.87 -2.48 -30.26
CA LEU A 210 -21.55 -1.37 -30.95
C LEU A 210 -22.58 -0.61 -30.09
N GLU A 211 -22.44 -0.59 -28.77
CA GLU A 211 -23.37 0.15 -27.90
C GLU A 211 -22.63 1.04 -26.89
N GLY A 212 -22.11 2.18 -27.39
CA GLY A 212 -22.15 3.43 -26.64
C GLY A 212 -21.13 3.66 -25.51
N ALA A 213 -19.97 3.01 -25.49
CA ALA A 213 -18.91 3.36 -24.53
C ALA A 213 -18.00 4.47 -25.11
N PRO A 214 -17.90 5.66 -24.50
CA PRO A 214 -17.08 6.77 -25.01
C PRO A 214 -15.55 6.56 -24.87
N GLY A 215 -15.08 5.32 -24.65
CA GLY A 215 -13.65 4.95 -24.58
C GLY A 215 -13.10 4.26 -25.84
N ASP A 216 -13.94 3.97 -26.82
CA ASP A 216 -13.67 3.00 -27.91
C ASP A 216 -12.64 3.44 -28.99
N ALA A 217 -12.01 4.61 -28.83
CA ALA A 217 -11.06 5.14 -29.81
C ALA A 217 -9.57 4.90 -29.49
N VAL A 218 -9.20 4.59 -28.24
CA VAL A 218 -7.77 4.67 -27.82
C VAL A 218 -7.01 3.33 -27.94
N LEU A 219 -7.67 2.19 -27.77
CA LEU A 219 -6.97 0.89 -27.77
C LEU A 219 -6.81 0.25 -29.16
N ASN A 220 -7.62 0.63 -30.15
CA ASN A 220 -7.57 0.07 -31.52
C ASN A 220 -6.29 0.48 -32.31
N GLN A 221 -5.48 1.40 -31.76
CA GLN A 221 -4.14 1.76 -32.26
C GLN A 221 -3.11 1.88 -31.12
N ALA A 222 -3.30 1.15 -30.02
CA ALA A 222 -2.37 1.25 -28.89
C ALA A 222 -0.99 0.72 -29.27
N ASN A 223 -0.01 1.62 -29.32
CA ASN A 223 1.40 1.26 -29.40
C ASN A 223 1.78 0.33 -28.23
N ILE A 224 2.75 -0.55 -28.45
CA ILE A 224 3.29 -1.43 -27.40
C ILE A 224 3.72 -0.63 -26.15
N GLU A 225 4.22 0.60 -26.37
CA GLU A 225 4.57 1.52 -25.28
C GLU A 225 3.36 1.92 -24.43
N THR A 226 2.22 2.24 -25.04
CA THR A 226 0.98 2.58 -24.32
C THR A 226 0.51 1.41 -23.47
N ILE A 227 0.49 0.20 -24.04
CA ILE A 227 0.07 -1.02 -23.32
C ILE A 227 1.01 -1.29 -22.15
N ALA A 228 2.32 -1.19 -22.36
CA ALA A 228 3.32 -1.40 -21.32
C ALA A 228 3.21 -0.35 -20.21
N ARG A 229 3.02 0.92 -20.56
CA ARG A 229 2.85 2.01 -19.59
C ARG A 229 1.59 1.83 -18.75
N GLN A 230 0.45 1.60 -19.40
CA GLN A 230 -0.84 1.38 -18.72
C GLN A 230 -0.82 0.14 -17.84
N SER A 231 -0.23 -0.98 -18.31
CA SER A 231 -0.16 -2.20 -17.52
C SER A 231 0.73 -2.03 -16.29
N ILE A 232 1.92 -1.43 -16.45
CA ILE A 232 2.85 -1.17 -15.34
C ILE A 232 2.22 -0.20 -14.34
N PHE A 233 1.61 0.89 -14.83
CA PHE A 233 0.96 1.88 -13.99
C PHE A 233 -0.15 1.25 -13.14
N GLN A 234 -1.07 0.53 -13.78
CA GLN A 234 -2.24 -0.04 -13.11
C GLN A 234 -1.88 -1.22 -12.18
N VAL A 235 -0.84 -1.99 -12.50
CA VAL A 235 -0.31 -3.00 -11.57
C VAL A 235 0.32 -2.34 -10.35
N LEU A 236 1.17 -1.33 -10.55
CA LEU A 236 1.84 -0.65 -9.45
C LEU A 236 0.85 0.01 -8.51
N THR A 237 -0.09 0.79 -9.05
CA THR A 237 -1.08 1.51 -8.25
C THR A 237 -1.96 0.57 -7.41
N ILE A 238 -2.38 -0.59 -7.95
CA ILE A 238 -3.17 -1.56 -7.19
C ILE A 238 -2.31 -2.33 -6.17
N VAL A 239 -1.15 -2.85 -6.56
CA VAL A 239 -0.27 -3.62 -5.65
C VAL A 239 0.24 -2.77 -4.51
N THR A 240 0.64 -1.53 -4.79
CA THR A 240 1.14 -0.59 -3.77
C THR A 240 0.03 0.15 -3.05
N THR A 241 -1.23 -0.14 -3.39
CA THR A 241 -2.44 0.50 -2.85
C THR A 241 -2.46 2.01 -3.06
N ALA A 242 -1.76 2.52 -4.07
CA ALA A 242 -1.73 3.94 -4.39
C ALA A 242 -3.03 4.42 -5.05
N GLY A 243 -3.84 3.58 -5.69
CA GLY A 243 -5.20 3.92 -6.10
C GLY A 243 -5.38 4.96 -7.22
N PHE A 244 -4.32 5.44 -7.86
CA PHE A 244 -4.40 6.24 -9.09
C PHE A 244 -4.88 5.43 -10.28
N ALA A 245 -5.43 6.11 -11.29
CA ALA A 245 -5.80 5.51 -12.56
C ALA A 245 -5.35 6.40 -13.74
N THR A 246 -4.84 5.75 -14.79
CA THR A 246 -4.53 6.35 -16.09
C THR A 246 -5.56 6.01 -17.17
N ASP A 247 -6.44 5.05 -16.87
CA ASP A 247 -7.50 4.61 -17.75
C ASP A 247 -8.64 4.00 -16.93
N ASP A 248 -9.84 3.92 -17.51
CA ASP A 248 -10.98 3.29 -16.87
C ASP A 248 -10.99 1.78 -17.09
N PHE A 249 -10.41 1.06 -16.13
CA PHE A 249 -10.37 -0.40 -16.16
C PHE A 249 -11.73 -1.08 -15.93
N ASN A 250 -12.83 -0.34 -15.68
CA ASN A 250 -14.17 -0.91 -15.78
C ASN A 250 -14.52 -1.31 -17.23
N LEU A 251 -13.91 -0.67 -18.22
CA LEU A 251 -14.14 -0.94 -19.64
C LEU A 251 -13.28 -2.10 -20.17
N TRP A 252 -12.29 -2.54 -19.39
CA TRP A 252 -11.39 -3.62 -19.80
C TRP A 252 -12.08 -4.99 -19.77
N ASN A 253 -11.50 -5.96 -20.47
CA ASN A 253 -11.97 -7.34 -20.46
C ASN A 253 -11.89 -7.98 -19.07
N ASP A 254 -12.76 -8.95 -18.82
CA ASP A 254 -12.86 -9.62 -17.51
C ASP A 254 -11.54 -10.30 -17.10
N SER A 255 -10.75 -10.79 -18.07
CA SER A 255 -9.42 -11.34 -17.81
C SER A 255 -8.47 -10.31 -17.17
N SER A 256 -8.46 -9.07 -17.65
CA SER A 256 -7.64 -8.00 -17.06
C SER A 256 -8.15 -7.58 -15.69
N LYS A 257 -9.48 -7.49 -15.52
CA LYS A 257 -10.11 -7.20 -14.22
C LYS A 257 -9.77 -8.26 -13.18
N MET A 258 -9.74 -9.54 -13.57
CA MET A 258 -9.35 -10.64 -12.67
C MET A 258 -7.90 -10.52 -12.20
N VAL A 259 -6.97 -10.14 -13.07
CA VAL A 259 -5.58 -9.88 -12.67
C VAL A 259 -5.55 -8.79 -11.59
N LEU A 260 -6.16 -7.63 -11.87
CA LEU A 260 -6.19 -6.52 -10.93
C LEU A 260 -6.86 -6.90 -9.60
N LEU A 261 -7.96 -7.66 -9.63
CA LEU A 261 -8.66 -8.14 -8.43
C LEU A 261 -7.76 -9.01 -7.54
N VAL A 262 -6.97 -9.91 -8.13
CA VAL A 262 -6.00 -10.73 -7.37
C VAL A 262 -4.92 -9.84 -6.75
N LEU A 263 -4.46 -8.82 -7.47
CA LEU A 263 -3.42 -7.91 -6.96
C LEU A 263 -3.87 -7.12 -5.73
N MET A 264 -5.18 -6.86 -5.58
CA MET A 264 -5.74 -6.18 -4.41
C MET A 264 -5.48 -6.91 -3.08
N PHE A 265 -5.15 -8.21 -3.10
CA PHE A 265 -4.87 -9.00 -1.90
C PHE A 265 -3.38 -9.05 -1.51
N LEU A 266 -2.48 -8.44 -2.28
CA LEU A 266 -1.03 -8.48 -2.04
C LEU A 266 -0.57 -7.38 -1.06
N GLY A 267 -0.77 -6.12 -1.44
CA GLY A 267 -0.20 -4.97 -0.77
C GLY A 267 1.31 -4.77 -1.05
N GLY A 268 1.84 -3.63 -0.60
CA GLY A 268 3.26 -3.29 -0.76
C GLY A 268 4.19 -4.00 0.23
N CYS A 269 5.46 -3.59 0.24
CA CYS A 269 6.45 -4.10 1.18
C CYS A 269 6.15 -3.67 2.62
N ALA A 270 6.62 -4.43 3.61
CA ALA A 270 6.65 -4.02 5.00
C ALA A 270 7.56 -2.79 5.17
N GLY A 271 7.14 -1.83 6.00
CA GLY A 271 7.84 -0.56 6.16
C GLY A 271 7.71 0.40 4.96
N SER A 272 6.78 0.14 4.05
CA SER A 272 6.33 1.07 3.01
C SER A 272 5.08 1.86 3.46
N ALA A 273 4.65 2.85 2.66
CA ALA A 273 3.43 3.61 2.93
C ALA A 273 2.15 2.88 2.49
N ALA A 274 2.28 1.82 1.69
CA ALA A 274 1.18 1.01 1.16
C ALA A 274 0.32 0.40 2.28
N GLY A 275 -0.91 -0.02 1.95
CA GLY A 275 -1.82 -0.76 2.81
C GLY A 275 -1.75 -2.28 2.62
N GLY A 276 -2.84 -2.94 3.02
CA GLY A 276 -3.09 -4.36 2.77
C GLY A 276 -2.29 -5.36 3.62
N PRO A 277 -2.39 -6.66 3.31
CA PRO A 277 -1.75 -7.76 4.03
C PRO A 277 -0.22 -7.74 4.10
N LYS A 278 0.41 -6.93 3.23
CA LYS A 278 1.84 -6.84 2.96
C LYS A 278 2.41 -8.07 2.26
N LEU A 279 3.26 -7.81 1.28
CA LEU A 279 3.82 -8.86 0.43
C LEU A 279 4.64 -9.90 1.21
N ILE A 280 5.41 -9.46 2.22
CA ILE A 280 6.21 -10.37 3.05
C ILE A 280 5.38 -11.46 3.72
N ARG A 281 4.16 -11.14 4.16
CA ARG A 281 3.32 -12.11 4.87
C ARG A 281 2.84 -13.19 3.91
N LEU A 282 2.41 -12.80 2.71
CA LEU A 282 2.00 -13.76 1.69
C LEU A 282 3.17 -14.65 1.26
N TRP A 283 4.36 -14.07 1.11
CA TRP A 283 5.57 -14.83 0.79
C TRP A 283 5.93 -15.86 1.88
N LEU A 284 5.82 -15.48 3.15
CA LEU A 284 6.05 -16.39 4.27
C LEU A 284 5.00 -17.51 4.35
N VAL A 285 3.73 -17.21 4.05
CA VAL A 285 2.67 -18.22 3.93
C VAL A 285 3.02 -19.20 2.82
N ALA A 286 3.38 -18.72 1.63
CA ALA A 286 3.75 -19.59 0.50
C ALA A 286 4.93 -20.53 0.84
N LYS A 287 5.96 -20.01 1.53
CA LYS A 287 7.08 -20.82 2.03
C LYS A 287 6.65 -21.84 3.08
N PHE A 288 5.77 -21.44 4.00
CA PHE A 288 5.23 -22.34 5.01
C PHE A 288 4.44 -23.48 4.36
N THR A 289 3.56 -23.17 3.40
CA THR A 289 2.83 -24.18 2.62
C THR A 289 3.79 -25.13 1.90
N TYR A 290 4.84 -24.61 1.26
CA TYR A 290 5.86 -25.44 0.62
C TYR A 290 6.58 -26.36 1.62
N VAL A 291 6.91 -25.86 2.82
CA VAL A 291 7.52 -26.67 3.88
C VAL A 291 6.56 -27.76 4.38
N GLU A 292 5.27 -27.46 4.57
CA GLU A 292 4.28 -28.46 4.97
C GLU A 292 4.08 -29.54 3.90
N LEU A 293 4.00 -29.16 2.62
CA LEU A 293 3.97 -30.12 1.51
C LEU A 293 5.24 -30.99 1.47
N PHE A 294 6.40 -30.40 1.74
CA PHE A 294 7.66 -31.13 1.81
C PHE A 294 7.67 -32.18 2.93
N LYS A 295 7.13 -31.85 4.12
CA LYS A 295 7.04 -32.76 5.27
C LYS A 295 6.08 -33.92 5.02
N VAL A 296 4.99 -33.69 4.29
CA VAL A 296 4.07 -34.77 3.87
C VAL A 296 4.82 -35.80 3.01
N LEU A 297 5.73 -35.35 2.15
CA LEU A 297 6.56 -36.23 1.31
C LEU A 297 7.77 -36.82 2.05
N HIS A 298 8.29 -36.12 3.07
CA HIS A 298 9.47 -36.53 3.83
C HIS A 298 9.19 -36.44 5.34
N PRO A 299 8.58 -37.48 5.95
CA PRO A 299 8.12 -37.44 7.36
C PRO A 299 9.21 -37.16 8.40
N HIS A 300 10.47 -37.48 8.10
CA HIS A 300 11.63 -37.22 8.98
C HIS A 300 12.43 -35.98 8.57
N GLY A 301 11.97 -35.22 7.56
CA GLY A 301 12.65 -34.03 7.06
C GLY A 301 12.32 -32.80 7.90
N VAL A 302 13.35 -32.20 8.52
CA VAL A 302 13.20 -30.90 9.22
C VAL A 302 13.64 -29.78 8.27
N ARG A 303 12.66 -29.04 7.75
CA ARG A 303 12.91 -27.85 6.93
C ARG A 303 12.29 -26.63 7.61
N PRO A 304 13.09 -25.70 8.17
CA PRO A 304 12.55 -24.48 8.75
C PRO A 304 12.09 -23.50 7.66
N VAL A 305 11.12 -22.66 7.98
CA VAL A 305 10.79 -21.49 7.16
C VAL A 305 11.80 -20.39 7.44
N CYS A 306 12.51 -19.93 6.42
CA CYS A 306 13.54 -18.89 6.56
C CYS A 306 13.16 -17.63 5.80
N LEU A 307 13.55 -16.47 6.33
CA LEU A 307 13.57 -15.19 5.63
C LEU A 307 15.04 -14.74 5.48
N GLY A 308 15.56 -14.79 4.26
CA GLY A 308 16.98 -14.69 3.99
C GLY A 308 17.75 -15.78 4.73
N LYS A 309 18.65 -15.37 5.64
CA LYS A 309 19.48 -16.27 6.45
C LYS A 309 18.88 -16.60 7.82
N ARG A 310 17.73 -16.00 8.18
CA ARG A 310 17.14 -16.14 9.51
C ARG A 310 15.96 -17.10 9.49
N VAL A 311 15.91 -18.00 10.46
CA VAL A 311 14.76 -18.88 10.68
C VAL A 311 13.63 -18.06 11.30
N VAL A 312 12.42 -18.21 10.75
CA VAL A 312 11.20 -17.61 11.29
C VAL A 312 10.63 -18.55 12.34
N SER A 313 10.35 -18.03 13.54
CA SER A 313 9.77 -18.82 14.62
C SER A 313 8.35 -19.26 14.29
N THR A 314 7.93 -20.37 14.90
CA THR A 314 6.56 -20.91 14.77
C THR A 314 5.51 -19.89 15.23
N ASP A 315 5.80 -19.12 16.27
CA ASP A 315 4.88 -18.13 16.84
C ASP A 315 4.59 -16.99 15.86
N VAL A 316 5.64 -16.53 15.15
CA VAL A 316 5.49 -15.51 14.10
C VAL A 316 4.65 -16.08 12.95
N MET A 317 4.86 -17.33 12.56
CA MET A 317 4.06 -17.97 11.51
C MET A 317 2.59 -18.12 11.93
N GLN A 318 2.32 -18.56 13.16
CA GLN A 318 0.95 -18.67 13.69
C GLN A 318 0.26 -17.30 13.73
N SER A 319 0.97 -16.24 14.12
CA SER A 319 0.45 -14.87 14.09
C SER A 319 0.11 -14.42 12.66
N ILE A 320 0.94 -14.76 11.67
CA ILE A 320 0.68 -14.46 10.26
C ILE A 320 -0.56 -15.23 9.76
N MET A 321 -0.71 -16.51 10.11
CA MET A 321 -1.89 -17.30 9.72
C MET A 321 -3.17 -16.75 10.35
N ALA A 322 -3.13 -16.40 11.63
CA ALA A 322 -4.25 -15.77 12.33
C ALA A 322 -4.62 -14.42 11.68
N PHE A 323 -3.62 -13.62 11.29
CA PHE A 323 -3.84 -12.37 10.57
C PHE A 323 -4.61 -12.62 9.25
N PHE A 324 -4.18 -13.56 8.41
CA PHE A 324 -4.85 -13.83 7.12
C PHE A 324 -6.26 -14.38 7.31
N LEU A 325 -6.46 -15.29 8.28
CA LEU A 325 -7.78 -15.81 8.59
C LEU A 325 -8.73 -14.69 9.03
N MET A 326 -8.28 -13.81 9.92
CA MET A 326 -9.08 -12.67 10.38
C MET A 326 -9.32 -11.65 9.27
N TYR A 327 -8.33 -11.39 8.41
CA TYR A 327 -8.48 -10.52 7.24
C TYR A 327 -9.58 -11.05 6.31
N LEU A 328 -9.58 -12.35 6.01
CA LEU A 328 -10.61 -13.00 5.19
C LEU A 328 -12.00 -12.98 5.86
N VAL A 329 -12.08 -13.17 7.18
CA VAL A 329 -13.36 -13.09 7.91
C VAL A 329 -13.94 -11.68 7.85
N ILE A 330 -13.12 -10.65 8.08
CA ILE A 330 -13.57 -9.24 8.04
C ILE A 330 -13.96 -8.83 6.61
N PHE A 331 -13.17 -9.25 5.62
CA PHE A 331 -13.51 -9.06 4.23
C PHE A 331 -14.86 -9.72 3.89
N SER A 332 -15.01 -11.01 4.19
CA SER A 332 -16.23 -11.76 3.83
C SER A 332 -17.46 -11.23 4.55
N SER A 333 -17.33 -10.87 5.83
CA SER A 333 -18.44 -10.26 6.59
C SER A 333 -18.83 -8.90 6.01
N SER A 334 -17.85 -8.09 5.60
CA SER A 334 -18.12 -6.81 4.92
C SER A 334 -18.88 -7.00 3.62
N VAL A 335 -18.49 -7.98 2.79
CA VAL A 335 -19.20 -8.31 1.55
C VAL A 335 -20.65 -8.70 1.83
N VAL A 336 -20.87 -9.61 2.80
CA VAL A 336 -22.22 -10.04 3.18
C VAL A 336 -23.06 -8.87 3.68
N VAL A 337 -22.48 -7.98 4.49
CA VAL A 337 -23.21 -6.82 5.03
C VAL A 337 -23.53 -5.81 3.93
N LEU A 338 -22.58 -5.50 3.04
CA LEU A 338 -22.81 -4.56 1.95
C LEU A 338 -23.79 -5.10 0.91
N VAL A 339 -23.65 -6.34 0.46
CA VAL A 339 -24.56 -6.92 -0.54
C VAL A 339 -25.94 -7.22 0.08
N GLY A 340 -25.98 -7.65 1.34
CA GLY A 340 -27.23 -8.03 2.02
C GLY A 340 -28.08 -6.85 2.48
N PHE A 341 -27.45 -5.81 3.04
CA PHE A 341 -28.14 -4.68 3.68
C PHE A 341 -27.79 -3.31 3.09
N GLY A 342 -26.75 -3.25 2.26
CA GLY A 342 -26.32 -2.00 1.67
C GLY A 342 -27.20 -1.56 0.50
N VAL A 343 -27.34 -0.25 0.39
CA VAL A 343 -28.11 0.41 -0.66
C VAL A 343 -27.19 1.43 -1.33
N TYR A 344 -27.22 1.45 -2.65
CA TYR A 344 -26.57 2.44 -3.50
C TYR A 344 -27.67 3.20 -4.25
N GLU A 345 -27.78 4.50 -4.00
CA GLU A 345 -28.95 5.31 -4.37
C GLU A 345 -30.24 4.71 -3.77
N ASP A 346 -31.09 4.11 -4.61
CA ASP A 346 -32.33 3.42 -4.24
C ASP A 346 -32.31 1.92 -4.61
N ALA A 347 -31.15 1.41 -5.05
CA ALA A 347 -30.98 0.04 -5.51
C ALA A 347 -30.07 -0.77 -4.57
N LYS A 348 -30.23 -2.10 -4.62
CA LYS A 348 -29.31 -3.00 -3.92
C LYS A 348 -27.93 -2.95 -4.57
N ILE A 349 -26.90 -3.08 -3.73
CA ILE A 349 -25.51 -3.13 -4.19
C ILE A 349 -25.29 -4.44 -4.95
N ASP A 350 -24.78 -4.34 -6.18
CA ASP A 350 -24.37 -5.50 -6.96
C ASP A 350 -23.21 -6.26 -6.30
N MET A 351 -23.13 -7.57 -6.52
CA MET A 351 -22.13 -8.45 -5.91
C MET A 351 -20.70 -8.00 -6.26
N MET A 352 -20.45 -7.63 -7.52
CA MET A 352 -19.12 -7.14 -7.92
C MET A 352 -18.76 -5.83 -7.20
N THR A 353 -19.71 -4.90 -7.11
CA THR A 353 -19.48 -3.64 -6.39
C THR A 353 -19.24 -3.90 -4.90
N GLY A 354 -20.00 -4.79 -4.26
CA GLY A 354 -19.85 -5.11 -2.83
C GLY A 354 -18.52 -5.82 -2.50
N ILE A 355 -18.11 -6.78 -3.32
CA ILE A 355 -16.80 -7.47 -3.21
C ILE A 355 -15.67 -6.46 -3.32
N THR A 356 -15.72 -5.64 -4.36
CA THR A 356 -14.60 -4.81 -4.75
C THR A 356 -14.50 -3.56 -3.87
N ALA A 357 -15.63 -2.99 -3.45
CA ALA A 357 -15.66 -1.96 -2.41
C ALA A 357 -15.11 -2.48 -1.07
N SER A 358 -15.41 -3.72 -0.69
CA SER A 358 -14.92 -4.31 0.56
C SER A 358 -13.39 -4.46 0.54
N ILE A 359 -12.82 -5.07 -0.51
CA ILE A 359 -11.36 -5.25 -0.59
C ILE A 359 -10.63 -3.93 -0.84
N ALA A 360 -11.18 -3.03 -1.65
CA ALA A 360 -10.56 -1.72 -1.91
C ALA A 360 -10.47 -0.87 -0.65
N THR A 361 -11.47 -0.95 0.24
CA THR A 361 -11.46 -0.20 1.51
C THR A 361 -10.65 -0.91 2.59
N LEU A 362 -10.76 -2.23 2.72
CA LEU A 362 -9.99 -3.02 3.69
C LEU A 362 -8.49 -3.04 3.36
N GLY A 363 -8.13 -3.07 2.08
CA GLY A 363 -6.76 -3.01 1.60
C GLY A 363 -6.17 -1.59 1.54
N ASN A 364 -6.99 -0.55 1.80
CA ASN A 364 -6.64 0.86 1.62
C ASN A 364 -6.17 1.20 0.19
N ILE A 365 -6.85 0.67 -0.83
CA ILE A 365 -6.50 0.82 -2.25
C ILE A 365 -7.20 2.03 -2.85
N GLY A 366 -8.52 2.16 -2.63
CA GLY A 366 -9.32 3.27 -3.16
C GLY A 366 -10.31 2.82 -4.22
N PRO A 367 -9.88 2.61 -5.48
CA PRO A 367 -10.77 2.17 -6.55
C PRO A 367 -11.06 0.67 -6.47
N GLY A 368 -12.26 0.29 -6.90
CA GLY A 368 -12.75 -1.07 -7.11
C GLY A 368 -13.34 -1.22 -8.51
N PHE A 369 -14.36 -2.07 -8.69
CA PHE A 369 -15.02 -2.27 -9.98
C PHE A 369 -16.52 -1.95 -9.89
N GLY A 370 -17.16 -1.80 -11.04
CA GLY A 370 -18.58 -1.44 -11.11
C GLY A 370 -18.77 -0.01 -10.62
N LYS A 371 -19.70 0.21 -9.69
CA LYS A 371 -20.07 1.55 -9.19
C LYS A 371 -19.02 2.22 -8.28
N VAL A 372 -17.91 1.52 -8.02
CA VAL A 372 -16.74 2.04 -7.30
C VAL A 372 -15.49 1.98 -8.18
N GLY A 373 -15.68 2.07 -9.50
CA GLY A 373 -14.61 2.13 -10.48
C GLY A 373 -13.57 3.23 -10.26
N PRO A 374 -12.49 3.24 -11.05
CA PRO A 374 -11.41 4.22 -10.94
C PRO A 374 -11.86 5.66 -11.22
N MET A 375 -12.89 5.84 -12.04
CA MET A 375 -13.46 7.14 -12.39
C MET A 375 -14.80 7.41 -11.66
N ASP A 376 -15.22 6.50 -10.79
CA ASP A 376 -16.48 6.59 -10.05
C ASP A 376 -16.28 7.05 -8.60
N THR A 377 -17.39 7.22 -7.89
CA THR A 377 -17.39 7.77 -6.53
C THR A 377 -18.19 6.92 -5.55
N TYR A 378 -17.82 7.01 -4.28
CA TYR A 378 -18.54 6.38 -3.16
C TYR A 378 -19.70 7.24 -2.65
N ALA A 379 -20.08 8.30 -3.37
CA ALA A 379 -21.04 9.29 -2.92
C ALA A 379 -22.44 8.72 -2.72
N GLU A 380 -22.85 7.79 -3.59
CA GLU A 380 -24.21 7.26 -3.61
C GLU A 380 -24.47 6.13 -2.61
N PHE A 381 -23.44 5.63 -1.93
CA PHE A 381 -23.66 4.68 -0.85
C PHE A 381 -24.47 5.32 0.27
N ASN A 382 -25.42 4.56 0.82
CA ASN A 382 -26.14 5.00 2.00
C ASN A 382 -25.21 5.17 3.23
N SER A 383 -25.70 5.85 4.27
CA SER A 383 -24.91 6.13 5.48
C SER A 383 -24.42 4.86 6.18
N PHE A 384 -25.22 3.79 6.17
CA PHE A 384 -24.86 2.51 6.79
C PHE A 384 -23.67 1.84 6.08
N SER A 385 -23.72 1.73 4.76
CA SER A 385 -22.62 1.19 3.95
C SER A 385 -21.36 2.03 4.09
N LYS A 386 -21.48 3.36 4.13
CA LYS A 386 -20.34 4.25 4.39
C LYS A 386 -19.68 3.99 5.74
N TRP A 387 -20.44 3.63 6.78
CA TRP A 387 -19.89 3.23 8.08
C TRP A 387 -19.13 1.91 8.02
N VAL A 388 -19.64 0.92 7.29
CA VAL A 388 -18.93 -0.36 7.09
C VAL A 388 -17.60 -0.11 6.37
N LEU A 389 -17.62 0.66 5.28
CA LEU A 389 -16.44 1.04 4.53
C LEU A 389 -15.45 1.87 5.37
N PHE A 390 -15.94 2.76 6.22
CA PHE A 390 -15.12 3.50 7.21
C PHE A 390 -14.36 2.54 8.14
N VAL A 391 -15.05 1.54 8.70
CA VAL A 391 -14.45 0.56 9.61
C VAL A 391 -13.41 -0.26 8.86
N ASN A 392 -13.68 -0.68 7.63
CA ASN A 392 -12.72 -1.41 6.81
C ASN A 392 -11.43 -0.63 6.58
N MET A 393 -11.52 0.65 6.21
CA MET A 393 -10.34 1.50 6.02
C MET A 393 -9.52 1.63 7.31
N TRP A 394 -10.19 1.74 8.45
CA TRP A 394 -9.55 1.88 9.75
C TRP A 394 -8.86 0.59 10.18
N VAL A 395 -9.54 -0.56 10.04
CA VAL A 395 -9.00 -1.89 10.33
C VAL A 395 -7.81 -2.22 9.42
N GLY A 396 -7.94 -1.94 8.13
CA GLY A 396 -6.88 -2.12 7.15
C GLY A 396 -5.61 -1.37 7.53
N ARG A 397 -5.77 -0.08 7.88
CA ARG A 397 -4.63 0.80 8.15
C ARG A 397 -3.92 0.51 9.46
N LEU A 398 -4.67 0.15 10.52
CA LEU A 398 -4.09 -0.14 11.84
C LEU A 398 -3.52 -1.55 11.96
N GLU A 399 -3.67 -2.38 10.93
CA GLU A 399 -3.45 -3.83 10.98
C GLU A 399 -4.53 -4.56 11.78
N VAL A 400 -5.11 -5.60 11.18
CA VAL A 400 -6.24 -6.38 11.74
C VAL A 400 -5.97 -6.83 13.18
N MET A 401 -4.76 -7.32 13.47
CA MET A 401 -4.41 -7.83 14.80
C MET A 401 -4.39 -6.74 15.87
N ALA A 402 -3.95 -5.51 15.54
CA ALA A 402 -3.90 -4.44 16.52
C ALA A 402 -5.32 -4.03 16.96
N VAL A 403 -6.26 -4.00 16.02
CA VAL A 403 -7.67 -3.72 16.32
C VAL A 403 -8.28 -4.83 17.16
N LEU A 404 -8.02 -6.10 16.85
CA LEU A 404 -8.54 -7.22 17.64
C LEU A 404 -8.01 -7.23 19.07
N ILE A 405 -6.72 -6.93 19.25
CA ILE A 405 -6.11 -6.79 20.58
C ILE A 405 -6.77 -5.62 21.34
N PHE A 406 -6.99 -4.49 20.67
CA PHE A 406 -7.68 -3.34 21.26
C PHE A 406 -9.10 -3.67 21.74
N LEU A 407 -9.81 -4.56 21.05
CA LEU A 407 -11.16 -5.00 21.45
C LEU A 407 -11.14 -6.04 22.60
N GLN A 408 -9.99 -6.60 22.95
CA GLN A 408 -9.89 -7.62 23.99
C GLN A 408 -10.03 -6.99 25.39
N PRO A 409 -11.04 -7.36 26.19
CA PRO A 409 -11.28 -6.76 27.52
C PRO A 409 -10.14 -6.95 28.53
N GLY A 410 -9.25 -7.93 28.30
CA GLY A 410 -8.08 -8.18 29.13
C GLY A 410 -7.05 -7.04 29.06
N VAL A 411 -6.89 -6.42 27.88
CA VAL A 411 -5.96 -5.28 27.69
C VAL A 411 -6.38 -4.11 28.57
N TRP A 412 -7.68 -3.81 28.62
CA TRP A 412 -8.23 -2.70 29.42
C TRP A 412 -8.18 -2.97 30.92
N ARG A 413 -8.35 -4.22 31.35
CA ARG A 413 -8.23 -4.60 32.76
C ARG A 413 -6.79 -4.55 33.28
N GLY A 414 -5.81 -4.83 32.40
CA GLY A 414 -4.38 -4.71 32.72
C GLY A 414 -3.80 -3.31 32.58
N ALA A 415 -4.51 -2.39 31.90
CA ALA A 415 -4.15 -0.99 31.75
C ALA A 415 -4.36 -0.20 33.06
N HIS A 416 -3.70 -0.64 34.14
CA HIS A 416 -3.44 0.25 35.24
C HIS A 416 -2.46 1.30 34.73
N TRP A 417 -2.94 2.52 34.50
CA TRP A 417 -2.15 3.72 34.33
C TRP A 417 -1.33 3.96 35.60
N ARG A 418 -0.32 3.12 35.86
CA ARG A 418 0.69 3.41 36.88
C ARG A 418 1.28 4.74 36.45
N ARG A 419 1.01 5.78 37.24
CA ARG A 419 1.65 7.09 37.13
C ARG A 419 3.11 6.82 36.80
N PHE A 420 3.59 7.42 35.71
CA PHE A 420 5.01 7.63 35.48
C PHE A 420 5.53 8.52 36.62
N ALA A 421 5.61 7.96 37.82
CA ALA A 421 6.33 8.54 38.93
C ALA A 421 7.79 8.40 38.54
N TYR A 422 8.39 9.54 38.16
CA TYR A 422 9.83 9.69 38.20
C TYR A 422 10.29 9.23 39.60
N GLN A 423 10.87 8.05 39.68
CA GLN A 423 11.71 7.69 40.81
C GLN A 423 12.96 8.56 40.70
N THR A 424 12.89 9.77 41.25
CA THR A 424 14.08 10.45 41.77
C THR A 424 14.50 9.62 42.98
N GLU A 425 15.44 8.71 42.79
CA GLU A 425 16.22 8.18 43.89
C GLU A 425 16.97 9.36 44.52
N GLU A 426 16.44 9.84 45.65
CA GLU A 426 17.25 10.55 46.62
C GLU A 426 18.30 9.56 47.14
N VAL A 427 19.53 9.75 46.68
CA VAL A 427 20.72 9.23 47.34
C VAL A 427 20.93 10.09 48.59
N ALA A 428 20.76 9.48 49.75
CA ALA A 428 21.28 9.96 51.03
C ALA A 428 22.01 8.81 51.72
#